data_AF-E2B7Y2-F1
#
_entry.id   AF-E2B7Y2-F1
#
_cell.length_a   1.000
_cell.length_b   1.000
_cell.length_c   1.000
_cell.angle_alpha   90.00
_cell.angle_beta   90.00
_cell.angle_gamma   90.00
#
_symmetry.space_group_name_H-M   'P 1'
#
loop_
_entity.id
_entity.type
_entity.pdbx_description
1 polymer ?
#
loop_
_entity_poly.entity_id
_entity_poly.type
_entity_poly.pdbx_seq_one_letter_code
_entity_poly.pdbx_strand_id
1 'polypeptide(L)'
;MLYKAWIREVPQMLLYYDIPKNEADCKKKVREEFKRHAHLTDLRIIDRVIIRGQMELQEVGNIWKPKGQLMTYWQETVEKKPTDFLSKFFKGHD
;
A
#
# COMPACT_ATOMS: atom_id res chain seq x y z
N MET A 1 5.90 -12.51 -10.86
CA MET A 1 5.36 -13.58 -9.98
C MET A 1 4.73 -12.99 -8.72
N LEU A 2 5.40 -12.07 -8.00
CA LEU A 2 4.89 -11.45 -6.77
C LEU A 2 3.54 -10.72 -6.91
N TYR A 3 3.35 -9.92 -7.97
CA TYR A 3 2.08 -9.24 -8.22
C TYR A 3 0.88 -10.21 -8.30
N LYS A 4 1.04 -11.33 -9.01
CA LYS A 4 -0.02 -12.35 -9.14
C LYS A 4 -0.31 -13.01 -7.79
N ALA A 5 0.70 -13.21 -6.95
CA ALA A 5 0.53 -13.77 -5.61
C ALA A 5 -0.31 -12.83 -4.73
N TRP A 6 0.01 -11.54 -4.71
CA TRP A 6 -0.82 -10.55 -4.01
C TRP A 6 -2.27 -10.53 -4.49
N ILE A 7 -2.52 -10.58 -5.81
CA ILE A 7 -3.89 -10.59 -6.34
C ILE A 7 -4.68 -11.84 -5.89
N ARG A 8 -4.00 -12.98 -5.69
CA ARG A 8 -4.62 -14.21 -5.16
C ARG A 8 -4.84 -14.17 -3.66
N GLU A 9 -4.03 -13.41 -2.93
CA GLU A 9 -4.12 -13.27 -1.48
C GLU A 9 -5.24 -12.32 -1.05
N VAL A 10 -5.61 -11.35 -1.89
CA VAL A 10 -6.64 -10.33 -1.57
C VAL A 10 -7.95 -10.91 -1.00
N PRO A 11 -8.56 -11.97 -1.57
CA PRO A 11 -9.79 -12.55 -1.00
C PRO A 11 -9.59 -13.10 0.41
N GLN A 12 -8.46 -13.76 0.67
CA GLN A 12 -8.12 -14.29 2.00
C GLN A 12 -7.89 -13.15 2.99
N MET A 13 -7.15 -12.13 2.57
CA MET A 13 -6.94 -10.92 3.37
C MET A 13 -8.27 -10.23 3.73
N LEU A 14 -9.21 -10.11 2.79
CA LEU A 14 -10.54 -9.54 3.09
C LEU A 14 -11.29 -10.35 4.15
N LEU A 15 -11.26 -11.68 4.05
CA LEU A 15 -11.94 -12.57 4.98
C LEU A 15 -11.34 -12.50 6.40
N TYR A 16 -10.01 -12.56 6.52
CA TYR A 16 -9.35 -12.60 7.82
C TYR A 16 -9.31 -11.25 8.54
N TYR A 17 -9.15 -10.15 7.79
CA TYR A 17 -8.97 -8.82 8.37
C TYR A 17 -10.25 -7.99 8.44
N ASP A 18 -11.35 -8.45 7.85
CA ASP A 18 -12.64 -7.73 7.83
C ASP A 18 -12.46 -6.27 7.37
N ILE A 19 -11.73 -6.08 6.27
CA ILE A 19 -11.41 -4.74 5.75
C ILE A 19 -12.69 -4.16 5.13
N PRO A 20 -13.10 -2.92 5.47
CA PRO A 20 -14.31 -2.28 4.94
C PRO A 20 -14.09 -1.75 3.50
N LYS A 21 -13.63 -2.61 2.59
CA LYS A 21 -13.35 -2.32 1.18
C LYS A 21 -13.74 -3.49 0.31
N ASN A 22 -14.08 -3.20 -0.94
CA ASN A 22 -14.38 -4.23 -1.93
C ASN A 22 -13.09 -4.88 -2.45
N GLU A 23 -13.20 -6.12 -2.92
CA GLU A 23 -12.08 -6.87 -3.51
C GLU A 23 -11.44 -6.11 -4.69
N ALA A 24 -12.26 -5.46 -5.50
CA ALA A 24 -11.79 -4.63 -6.60
C ALA A 24 -10.92 -3.46 -6.11
N ASP A 25 -11.29 -2.81 -5.01
CA ASP A 25 -10.54 -1.70 -4.43
C ASP A 25 -9.21 -2.17 -3.84
N CYS A 26 -9.20 -3.31 -3.15
CA CYS A 26 -7.98 -3.92 -2.65
C CYS A 26 -7.02 -4.30 -3.79
N LYS A 27 -7.51 -4.94 -4.86
CA LYS A 27 -6.69 -5.25 -6.05
C LYS A 27 -6.17 -3.99 -6.74
N LYS A 28 -6.99 -2.93 -6.79
CA LYS A 28 -6.57 -1.62 -7.32
C LYS A 28 -5.46 -1.03 -6.45
N LYS A 29 -5.58 -1.10 -5.13
CA LYS A 29 -4.56 -0.60 -4.21
C LYS A 29 -3.25 -1.38 -4.31
N VAL A 30 -3.29 -2.71 -4.43
CA VAL A 30 -2.11 -3.52 -4.75
C VAL A 30 -1.45 -3.00 -6.03
N ARG A 31 -2.21 -2.80 -7.11
CA ARG A 31 -1.67 -2.29 -8.38
C ARG A 31 -1.04 -0.89 -8.23
N GLU A 32 -1.64 -0.02 -7.43
CA GLU A 32 -1.11 1.31 -7.13
C GLU A 32 0.26 1.24 -6.43
N GLU A 33 0.40 0.39 -5.41
CA GLU A 33 1.68 0.22 -4.69
C GLU A 33 2.78 -0.37 -5.58
N PHE A 34 2.45 -1.29 -6.49
CA PHE A 34 3.41 -1.76 -7.49
C PHE A 34 3.80 -0.64 -8.48
N LYS A 35 2.84 0.17 -8.92
CA LYS A 35 3.11 1.31 -9.83
C LYS A 35 3.92 2.41 -9.16
N ARG A 36 3.78 2.63 -7.84
CA ARG A 36 4.57 3.60 -7.09
C ARG A 36 6.07 3.39 -7.26
N HIS A 37 6.50 2.14 -7.44
CA HIS A 37 7.89 1.75 -7.62
C HIS A 37 8.32 1.62 -9.10
N ALA A 38 7.45 1.97 -10.05
CA ALA A 38 7.74 1.81 -11.49
C ALA A 38 8.87 2.70 -12.03
N HIS A 39 9.24 3.75 -11.29
CA HIS A 39 10.32 4.67 -11.65
C HIS A 39 11.71 4.14 -11.26
N LEU A 40 11.79 3.04 -10.52
CA LEU A 40 13.06 2.47 -10.06
C LEU A 40 13.81 1.82 -11.23
N THR A 41 15.08 2.17 -11.38
CA THR A 41 15.98 1.64 -12.40
C THR A 41 17.15 0.85 -11.82
N ASP A 42 17.61 1.20 -10.60
CA ASP A 42 18.69 0.48 -9.92
C ASP A 42 18.22 -0.90 -9.44
N LEU A 43 18.85 -1.94 -9.97
CA LEU A 43 18.56 -3.34 -9.68
C LEU A 43 18.61 -3.65 -8.17
N ARG A 44 19.55 -3.07 -7.42
CA ARG A 44 19.72 -3.35 -5.99
C ARG A 44 18.56 -2.79 -5.17
N ILE A 45 17.95 -1.71 -5.63
CA ILE A 45 16.76 -1.15 -4.99
C ILE A 45 15.56 -2.02 -5.34
N ILE A 46 15.44 -2.42 -6.60
CA ILE A 46 14.38 -3.32 -7.05
C ILE A 46 14.38 -4.64 -6.25
N ASP A 47 15.55 -5.25 -6.06
CA ASP A 47 15.68 -6.49 -5.28
C ASP A 47 15.23 -6.30 -3.84
N ARG A 48 15.66 -5.22 -3.17
CA ARG A 48 15.22 -4.91 -1.81
C ARG A 48 13.70 -4.70 -1.72
N VAL A 49 13.10 -4.05 -2.71
CA VAL A 49 11.65 -3.83 -2.76
C VAL A 49 10.91 -5.15 -2.99
N ILE A 50 11.42 -6.03 -3.84
CA ILE A 50 10.84 -7.37 -4.06
C ILE A 50 10.90 -8.21 -2.79
N ILE A 51 12.06 -8.25 -2.12
CA ILE A 51 12.24 -8.99 -0.86
C ILE A 51 11.26 -8.47 0.19
N ARG A 52 11.16 -7.15 0.36
CA ARG A 52 10.20 -6.55 1.27
C ARG A 52 8.75 -6.93 0.92
N GLY A 53 8.40 -6.89 -0.37
CA GLY A 53 7.05 -7.26 -0.83
C GLY A 53 6.72 -8.75 -0.64
N GLN A 54 7.73 -9.62 -0.62
CA GLN A 54 7.57 -11.05 -0.27
C GLN A 54 7.38 -11.23 1.24
N MET A 55 8.19 -10.55 2.06
CA MET A 55 8.04 -10.58 3.52
C MET A 55 6.65 -10.10 3.94
N GLU A 56 6.22 -8.96 3.39
CA GLU A 56 4.89 -8.40 3.61
C GLU A 56 3.76 -9.36 3.22
N LEU A 57 3.92 -10.09 2.11
CA LEU A 57 2.93 -11.10 1.70
C LEU A 57 2.84 -12.25 2.70
N GLN A 58 3.97 -12.69 3.26
CA GLN A 58 4.00 -13.72 4.30
C GLN A 58 3.38 -13.22 5.61
N GLU A 59 3.68 -12.00 6.03
CA GLU A 59 3.09 -11.40 7.24
C GLU A 59 1.58 -11.28 7.13
N VAL A 60 1.07 -10.88 5.96
CA VAL A 60 -0.37 -10.74 5.73
C VAL A 60 -1.04 -12.11 5.66
N GLY A 61 -0.49 -13.05 4.88
CA GLY A 61 -1.06 -14.38 4.70
C GLY A 61 -1.06 -15.22 5.98
N ASN A 62 -0.06 -15.04 6.85
CA ASN A 62 0.02 -15.73 8.14
C ASN A 62 -0.66 -14.96 9.29
N ILE A 63 -1.30 -13.82 9.01
CA ILE A 63 -2.00 -13.00 10.02
C ILE A 63 -1.05 -12.50 11.12
N TRP A 64 0.20 -12.21 10.77
CA TRP A 64 1.19 -11.62 11.68
C TRP A 64 1.09 -10.09 11.73
N LYS A 65 0.57 -9.48 10.67
CA LYS A 65 0.42 -8.03 10.56
C LYS A 65 -0.92 -7.58 11.14
N PRO A 66 -1.01 -6.54 12.00
CA PRO A 66 -2.31 -6.09 12.53
C PRO A 66 -3.14 -5.34 11.48
N LYS A 67 -4.48 -5.47 11.57
CA LYS A 67 -5.46 -4.77 10.69
C LYS A 67 -5.19 -3.27 10.57
N GLY A 68 -4.91 -2.60 11.69
CA GLY A 68 -4.65 -1.16 11.70
C GLY A 68 -3.47 -0.78 10.79
N GLN A 69 -2.42 -1.61 10.74
CA GLN A 69 -1.28 -1.38 9.87
C GLN A 69 -1.62 -1.61 8.39
N LEU A 70 -2.46 -2.60 8.07
CA LEU A 70 -3.00 -2.76 6.71
C LEU A 70 -3.84 -1.55 6.29
N MET A 71 -4.69 -1.03 7.17
CA MET A 71 -5.53 0.14 6.85
C MET A 71 -4.71 1.40 6.53
N THR A 72 -3.45 1.49 6.99
CA THR A 72 -2.57 2.64 6.68
C THR A 72 -2.31 2.83 5.19
N TYR A 73 -2.41 1.77 4.36
CA TYR A 73 -2.21 1.88 2.92
C TYR A 73 -3.24 2.82 2.25
N TRP A 74 -4.44 2.96 2.83
CA TRP A 74 -5.48 3.84 2.29
C TRP A 74 -5.38 5.30 2.76
N GLN A 75 -4.54 5.60 3.75
CA GLN A 75 -4.28 6.96 4.28
C GLN A 75 -5.55 7.78 4.57
N GLU A 76 -6.63 7.14 5.00
CA GLU A 76 -7.96 7.78 5.10
C GLU A 76 -8.02 8.92 6.11
N THR A 77 -7.17 8.88 7.13
CA THR A 77 -7.13 9.85 8.23
C THR A 77 -6.12 10.98 8.04
N VAL A 78 -5.31 10.94 6.97
CA VAL A 78 -4.27 11.96 6.74
C VAL A 78 -4.88 13.09 5.91
N GLU A 79 -5.00 14.29 6.50
CA GLU A 79 -5.34 15.49 5.74
C GLU A 79 -4.37 15.65 4.57
N LYS A 80 -4.92 15.70 3.35
CA LYS A 80 -4.11 15.95 2.15
C LYS A 80 -3.38 17.28 2.34
N LYS A 81 -2.05 17.24 2.30
CA LYS A 81 -1.24 18.46 2.36
C LYS A 81 -1.66 19.39 1.21
N PRO A 82 -1.83 20.70 1.45
CA PRO A 82 -2.19 21.63 0.41
C PRO A 82 -1.12 21.59 -0.69
N THR A 83 -1.52 21.36 -1.93
CA THR A 83 -0.62 21.33 -3.08
C THR A 83 -0.40 22.72 -3.67
N ASP A 84 -1.39 23.59 -3.50
CA ASP A 84 -1.41 24.95 -4.03
C ASP A 84 -0.62 25.95 -3.16
N PHE A 85 0.02 26.92 -3.81
CA PHE A 85 0.87 27.93 -3.17
C PHE A 85 0.09 28.75 -2.13
N LEU A 86 -1.11 29.26 -2.49
CA LEU A 86 -1.94 30.04 -1.58
C LEU A 86 -2.36 29.23 -0.35
N SER A 87 -2.75 27.97 -0.56
CA SER A 87 -3.16 27.08 0.53
C SER A 87 -2.00 26.72 1.48
N LYS A 88 -0.75 26.68 0.99
CA LYS A 88 0.45 26.55 1.83
C LYS A 88 0.75 27.85 2.58
N PHE A 89 0.67 28.98 1.89
CA PHE A 89 0.88 30.32 2.45
C PHE A 89 -0.08 30.60 3.61
N PHE A 90 -1.37 30.30 3.47
CA PHE A 90 -2.36 30.48 4.53
C PHE A 90 -2.20 29.50 5.71
N LYS A 91 -1.57 28.34 5.52
CA LYS A 91 -1.28 27.38 6.62
C LYS A 91 -0.04 27.76 7.46
N GLY A 92 0.68 28.83 7.09
CA GLY A 92 1.62 29.51 7.99
C GLY A 92 2.92 28.74 8.31
N HIS A 93 3.39 27.86 7.42
CA HIS A 93 4.70 27.20 7.55
C HIS A 93 5.50 27.36 6.24
N ASP A 94 6.75 27.78 6.38
CA ASP A 94 7.83 27.95 5.38
C ASP A 94 7.83 26.89 4.25
#